data_AF-A0A6A5UDH6-F1
#
_entry.id   AF-A0A6A5UDH6-F1
#
_cell.length_a   1.000
_cell.length_b   1.000
_cell.length_c   1.000
_cell.angle_alpha   90.00
_cell.angle_beta   90.00
_cell.angle_gamma   90.00
#
_symmetry.space_group_name_H-M   'P 1'
#
loop_
_entity.id
_entity.type
_entity.pdbx_description
1 polymer ?
#
loop_
_entity_poly.entity_id
_entity_poly.type
_entity_poly.pdbx_seq_one_letter_code
_entity_poly.pdbx_strand_id
1 'polypeptide(L)'
;LALLPLATAHFVLDWPTNRGFDDVKSVNFPCGGFDSVKTPRTEFPLSGSPIQLDMHHTQTRIAVYLAIGNDPGSNYNIVLRPQLSQEGPGDFCLGQVNIPSGLNITAGTNATIQVVTNGDPSGGLYQCGDITFVNTTLSQNDYNDHCKNNTGVRVTAQNQQGNPNGTSSGPPSSGGSSPTPANAATHATAASWLLGAAGVVGLAFL
;
A
#
# COMPACT_ATOMS: atom_id res chain seq x y z
N LEU A 1 35.19 -3.06 9.09
CA LEU A 1 33.74 -2.77 9.19
C LEU A 1 33.32 -2.09 7.89
N ALA A 2 32.65 -2.80 6.99
CA ALA A 2 32.03 -2.17 5.83
C ALA A 2 30.78 -1.41 6.32
N LEU A 3 30.73 -0.10 6.11
CA LEU A 3 29.46 0.64 6.20
C LEU A 3 28.61 0.14 5.03
N LEU A 4 27.69 -0.79 5.29
CA LEU A 4 26.60 -1.01 4.35
C LEU A 4 25.82 0.30 4.30
N PRO A 5 25.66 0.94 3.13
CA PRO A 5 24.71 2.03 3.02
C PRO A 5 23.35 1.45 3.41
N LEU A 6 22.71 2.04 4.42
CA LEU A 6 21.28 1.80 4.60
C LEU A 6 20.66 2.30 3.29
N ALA A 7 20.26 1.37 2.42
CA ALA A 7 19.47 1.69 1.25
C ALA A 7 18.13 2.14 1.81
N THR A 8 17.92 3.44 1.82
CA THR A 8 16.72 4.03 2.41
C THR A 8 15.59 3.86 1.39
N ALA A 9 14.39 3.44 1.83
CA ALA A 9 13.29 3.07 0.93
C ALA A 9 12.58 4.24 0.24
N HIS A 10 13.28 5.36 0.07
CA HIS A 10 12.72 6.60 -0.43
C HIS A 10 12.35 6.51 -1.90
N PHE A 11 11.49 7.45 -2.26
CA PHE A 11 11.07 7.69 -3.63
C PHE A 11 10.90 9.20 -3.80
N VAL A 12 10.81 9.67 -5.04
CA VAL A 12 10.35 11.02 -5.38
C VAL A 12 9.12 10.89 -6.28
N LEU A 13 8.10 11.69 -6.03
CA LEU A 13 6.97 11.86 -6.96
C LEU A 13 7.34 12.93 -7.99
N ASP A 14 7.64 12.52 -9.22
CA ASP A 14 8.05 13.45 -10.28
C ASP A 14 6.85 14.04 -11.02
N TRP A 15 5.82 13.22 -11.27
CA TRP A 15 4.60 13.66 -11.93
C TRP A 15 3.35 12.97 -11.36
N PRO A 16 2.28 13.72 -11.00
CA PRO A 16 2.20 15.19 -10.98
C PRO A 16 3.23 15.81 -10.03
N THR A 17 3.56 17.08 -10.21
CA THR A 17 4.65 17.73 -9.48
C THR A 17 4.44 17.63 -7.97
N ASN A 18 5.40 17.07 -7.24
CA ASN A 18 5.32 16.97 -5.78
C ASN A 18 5.26 18.34 -5.10
N ARG A 19 4.66 18.38 -3.90
CA ARG A 19 4.68 19.56 -3.01
C ARG A 19 6.09 19.96 -2.59
N GLY A 20 6.93 18.96 -2.37
CA GLY A 20 8.33 19.05 -2.02
C GLY A 20 8.83 17.68 -1.60
N PHE A 21 10.14 17.60 -1.37
CA PHE A 21 10.78 16.38 -0.88
C PHE A 21 11.88 16.72 0.13
N ASP A 22 11.91 15.97 1.22
CA ASP A 22 12.93 15.99 2.26
C ASP A 22 12.95 14.58 2.87
N ASP A 23 14.11 13.94 2.78
CA ASP A 23 14.33 12.55 3.17
C ASP A 23 13.84 12.26 4.59
N VAL A 24 14.21 13.14 5.53
CA VAL A 24 13.94 12.99 6.95
C VAL A 24 12.45 13.20 7.24
N LYS A 25 11.79 14.07 6.48
CA LYS A 25 10.37 14.38 6.69
C LYS A 25 9.42 13.45 5.96
N SER A 26 9.90 12.64 5.02
CA SER A 26 9.09 11.75 4.18
C SER A 26 8.17 10.80 4.96
N VAL A 27 8.52 10.48 6.21
CA VAL A 27 7.72 9.67 7.15
C VAL A 27 6.50 10.40 7.73
N ASN A 28 6.42 11.71 7.59
CA ASN A 28 5.38 12.53 8.18
C ASN A 28 4.13 12.53 7.29
N PHE A 29 3.11 11.80 7.70
CA PHE A 29 1.81 11.83 7.07
C PHE A 29 1.16 13.23 7.18
N PRO A 30 0.44 13.72 6.14
CA PRO A 30 0.11 13.02 4.90
C PRO A 30 1.07 13.26 3.73
N CYS A 31 1.90 14.29 3.76
CA CYS A 31 2.62 14.75 2.55
C CYS A 31 4.12 14.87 2.78
N GLY A 32 4.70 14.04 3.64
CA GLY A 32 6.13 14.08 3.95
C GLY A 32 6.54 15.36 4.65
N GLY A 33 5.65 15.95 5.47
CA GLY A 33 5.88 17.23 6.16
C GLY A 33 5.76 18.47 5.27
N PHE A 34 5.24 18.33 4.04
CA PHE A 34 4.91 19.45 3.15
C PHE A 34 3.40 19.73 3.20
N ASP A 35 2.98 20.42 4.26
CA ASP A 35 1.56 20.60 4.57
C ASP A 35 0.87 21.64 3.68
N SER A 36 1.61 22.63 3.19
CA SER A 36 1.08 23.67 2.30
C SER A 36 0.87 23.14 0.88
N VAL A 37 -0.29 23.46 0.32
CA VAL A 37 -0.61 23.24 -1.09
C VAL A 37 0.41 23.95 -1.99
N LYS A 38 0.90 23.25 -3.01
CA LYS A 38 1.77 23.81 -4.03
C LYS A 38 0.97 24.45 -5.16
N THR A 39 1.45 25.62 -5.58
CA THR A 39 0.89 26.38 -6.71
C THR A 39 2.03 26.71 -7.68
N PRO A 40 1.84 26.59 -9.01
CA PRO A 40 0.63 26.11 -9.69
C PRO A 40 0.37 24.62 -9.43
N ARG A 41 -0.91 24.23 -9.47
CA ARG A 41 -1.36 22.83 -9.44
C ARG A 41 -1.09 22.18 -10.79
N THR A 42 -0.81 20.88 -10.82
CA THR A 42 -0.69 20.13 -12.08
C THR A 42 -2.08 19.89 -12.67
N GLU A 43 -2.26 20.21 -13.95
CA GLU A 43 -3.49 19.83 -14.66
C GLU A 43 -3.55 18.30 -14.82
N PHE A 44 -4.63 17.70 -14.36
CA PHE A 44 -4.80 16.24 -14.36
C PHE A 44 -6.10 15.87 -15.10
N PRO A 45 -6.02 15.26 -16.29
CA PRO A 45 -7.19 14.82 -17.05
C PRO A 45 -8.16 13.97 -16.23
N LEU A 46 -9.47 14.24 -16.37
CA LEU A 46 -10.54 13.40 -15.82
C LEU A 46 -10.53 11.98 -16.39
N SER A 47 -10.00 11.80 -17.61
CA SER A 47 -9.78 10.48 -18.23
C SER A 47 -8.68 9.66 -17.55
N GLY A 48 -7.98 10.23 -16.57
CA GLY A 48 -6.79 9.65 -15.96
C GLY A 48 -5.51 10.08 -16.66
N SER A 49 -4.40 9.81 -15.99
CA SER A 49 -3.05 10.19 -16.41
C SER A 49 -1.98 9.29 -15.76
N PRO A 50 -0.71 9.31 -16.22
CA PRO A 50 0.35 8.54 -15.57
C PRO A 50 0.64 9.06 -14.16
N ILE A 51 1.38 8.28 -13.39
CA ILE A 51 2.08 8.81 -12.21
C ILE A 51 3.53 8.35 -12.33
N GLN A 52 4.45 9.31 -12.35
CA GLN A 52 5.88 9.08 -12.48
C GLN A 52 6.53 9.18 -11.11
N LEU A 53 7.27 8.13 -10.76
CA LEU A 53 8.06 8.05 -9.55
C LEU A 53 9.54 7.85 -9.92
N ASP A 54 10.44 8.33 -9.07
CA ASP A 54 11.84 7.92 -9.04
C ASP A 54 12.06 7.07 -7.78
N MET A 55 12.36 5.79 -7.96
CA MET A 55 12.41 4.79 -6.88
C MET A 55 13.85 4.56 -6.42
N HIS A 56 14.17 4.76 -5.14
CA HIS A 56 15.54 4.59 -4.63
C HIS A 56 15.76 3.28 -3.86
N HIS A 57 14.73 2.45 -3.80
CA HIS A 57 14.79 1.12 -3.18
C HIS A 57 14.72 -0.01 -4.20
N THR A 58 15.27 -1.17 -3.85
CA THR A 58 15.25 -2.36 -4.72
C THR A 58 13.89 -3.05 -4.75
N GLN A 59 13.09 -2.91 -3.70
CA GLN A 59 11.73 -3.45 -3.63
C GLN A 59 10.82 -2.55 -2.79
N THR A 60 9.66 -2.17 -3.33
CA THR A 60 8.73 -1.24 -2.67
C THR A 60 7.29 -1.66 -2.91
N ARG A 61 6.46 -1.57 -1.87
CA ARG A 61 5.00 -1.59 -1.96
C ARG A 61 4.51 -0.16 -2.15
N ILE A 62 3.64 0.06 -3.12
CA ILE A 62 3.16 1.39 -3.53
C ILE A 62 1.63 1.37 -3.57
N ALA A 63 0.99 2.42 -3.06
CA ALA A 63 -0.43 2.69 -3.25
C ALA A 63 -0.65 4.17 -3.56
N VAL A 64 -1.75 4.49 -4.26
CA VAL A 64 -2.09 5.86 -4.61
C VAL A 64 -3.51 6.18 -4.15
N TYR A 65 -3.63 7.27 -3.42
CA TYR A 65 -4.88 7.79 -2.89
C TYR A 65 -5.15 9.21 -3.41
N LEU A 66 -6.41 9.62 -3.32
CA LEU A 66 -6.89 10.95 -3.69
C LEU A 66 -7.67 11.56 -2.53
N ALA A 67 -7.49 12.86 -2.34
CA ALA A 67 -8.34 13.68 -1.50
C ALA A 67 -8.86 14.87 -2.33
N ILE A 68 -10.18 15.07 -2.36
CA ILE A 68 -10.81 16.14 -3.15
C ILE A 68 -10.92 17.41 -2.30
N GLY A 69 -10.53 18.56 -2.85
CA GLY A 69 -10.60 19.85 -2.18
C GLY A 69 -9.44 20.78 -2.50
N ASN A 70 -9.58 22.05 -2.11
CA ASN A 70 -8.53 23.06 -2.25
C ASN A 70 -7.39 22.87 -1.25
N ASP A 71 -7.69 22.32 -0.08
CA ASP A 71 -6.72 21.95 0.94
C ASP A 71 -7.35 20.84 1.79
N PRO A 72 -7.23 19.57 1.37
CA PRO A 72 -8.02 18.48 1.95
C PRO A 72 -7.47 17.95 3.28
N GLY A 73 -6.36 18.50 3.80
CA GLY A 73 -5.70 18.01 5.01
C GLY A 73 -5.30 16.54 4.88
N SER A 74 -5.84 15.69 5.76
CA SER A 74 -5.54 14.24 5.83
C SER A 74 -6.57 13.33 5.16
N ASN A 75 -7.55 13.87 4.43
CA ASN A 75 -8.73 13.13 3.94
C ASN A 75 -8.48 12.28 2.69
N TYR A 76 -7.42 11.46 2.66
CA TYR A 76 -7.06 10.57 1.55
C TYR A 76 -7.85 9.25 1.60
N ASN A 77 -9.14 9.31 1.30
CA ASN A 77 -10.07 8.18 1.43
C ASN A 77 -10.47 7.53 0.09
N ILE A 78 -10.04 8.09 -1.04
CA ILE A 78 -10.34 7.55 -2.39
C ILE A 78 -9.12 6.79 -2.90
N VAL A 79 -9.30 5.53 -3.26
CA VAL A 79 -8.21 4.71 -3.83
C VAL A 79 -8.15 4.93 -5.35
N LEU A 80 -7.02 5.46 -5.83
CA LEU A 80 -6.73 5.56 -7.27
C LEU A 80 -5.99 4.32 -7.78
N ARG A 81 -5.03 3.83 -7.00
CA ARG A 81 -4.30 2.58 -7.30
C ARG A 81 -4.20 1.77 -6.02
N PRO A 82 -4.82 0.58 -5.97
CA PRO A 82 -4.60 -0.37 -4.89
C PRO A 82 -3.11 -0.73 -4.77
N GLN A 83 -2.75 -1.30 -3.62
CA GLN A 83 -1.36 -1.65 -3.36
C GLN A 83 -0.80 -2.58 -4.45
N LEU A 84 0.41 -2.28 -4.89
CA LEU A 84 1.22 -3.12 -5.76
C LEU A 84 2.63 -3.25 -5.19
N SER A 85 3.34 -4.29 -5.62
CA SER A 85 4.76 -4.50 -5.32
C SER A 85 5.58 -4.22 -6.58
N GLN A 86 6.64 -3.46 -6.42
CA GLN A 86 7.54 -3.03 -7.48
C GLN A 86 8.98 -3.39 -7.10
N GLU A 87 9.76 -3.82 -8.08
CA GLU A 87 11.20 -4.14 -7.96
C GLU A 87 12.02 -3.28 -8.92
N GLY A 88 13.23 -2.90 -8.49
CA GLY A 88 14.24 -2.15 -9.26
C GLY A 88 14.24 -0.64 -8.98
N PRO A 89 15.43 0.00 -8.84
CA PRO A 89 15.51 1.45 -8.64
C PRO A 89 15.42 2.24 -9.97
N GLY A 90 15.15 3.53 -9.85
CA GLY A 90 15.07 4.54 -10.92
C GLY A 90 13.64 4.84 -11.35
N ASP A 91 13.52 5.42 -12.56
CA ASP A 91 12.23 5.82 -13.13
C ASP A 91 11.23 4.66 -13.13
N PHE A 92 10.07 4.87 -12.51
CA PHE A 92 8.96 3.95 -12.51
C PHE A 92 7.65 4.70 -12.79
N CYS A 93 7.01 4.35 -13.91
CA CYS A 93 5.69 4.85 -14.25
C CYS A 93 4.61 3.84 -13.86
N LEU A 94 3.62 4.30 -13.11
CA LEU A 94 2.41 3.53 -12.79
C LEU A 94 1.48 3.34 -14.00
N GLY A 95 1.77 3.96 -15.14
CA GLY A 95 0.87 4.01 -16.30
C GLY A 95 -0.43 4.74 -16.00
N GLN A 96 -1.42 4.62 -16.88
CA GLN A 96 -2.72 5.29 -16.76
C GLN A 96 -3.42 5.01 -15.41
N VAL A 97 -3.50 6.02 -14.55
CA VAL A 97 -4.27 6.02 -13.30
C VAL A 97 -5.63 6.64 -13.58
N ASN A 98 -6.67 5.80 -13.58
CA ASN A 98 -8.04 6.24 -13.82
C ASN A 98 -8.68 6.79 -12.55
N ILE A 99 -9.58 7.75 -12.71
CA ILE A 99 -10.37 8.29 -11.61
C ILE A 99 -11.62 7.42 -11.40
N PRO A 100 -11.90 6.95 -10.17
CA PRO A 100 -13.12 6.18 -9.89
C PRO A 100 -14.40 6.95 -10.26
N SER A 101 -15.39 6.22 -10.78
CA SER A 101 -16.71 6.78 -11.05
C SER A 101 -17.45 7.15 -9.76
N GLY A 102 -18.39 8.10 -9.83
CA GLY A 102 -19.29 8.45 -8.72
C GLY A 102 -18.74 9.48 -7.72
N LEU A 103 -17.61 10.12 -8.03
CA LEU A 103 -16.98 11.13 -7.16
C LEU A 103 -17.52 12.56 -7.35
N ASN A 104 -18.48 12.78 -8.25
CA ASN A 104 -19.06 14.10 -8.57
C ASN A 104 -18.00 15.19 -8.84
N ILE A 105 -16.89 14.84 -9.49
CA ILE A 105 -15.82 15.79 -9.89
C ILE A 105 -16.03 16.29 -11.32
N THR A 106 -15.63 17.54 -11.58
CA THR A 106 -15.67 18.16 -12.91
C THR A 106 -14.35 18.86 -13.19
N ALA A 107 -14.15 19.32 -14.43
CA ALA A 107 -13.03 20.20 -14.71
C ALA A 107 -13.05 21.43 -13.78
N GLY A 108 -11.89 21.84 -13.29
CA GLY A 108 -11.72 22.88 -12.28
C GLY A 108 -11.80 22.38 -10.83
N THR A 109 -12.25 21.14 -10.58
CA THR A 109 -12.19 20.58 -9.23
C THR A 109 -10.74 20.37 -8.81
N ASN A 110 -10.35 20.97 -7.68
CA ASN A 110 -9.04 20.77 -7.09
C ASN A 110 -9.01 19.49 -6.24
N ALA A 111 -7.86 18.82 -6.24
CA ALA A 111 -7.62 17.65 -5.41
C ALA A 111 -6.12 17.50 -5.12
N THR A 112 -5.78 16.57 -4.26
CA THR A 112 -4.39 16.19 -3.97
C THR A 112 -4.26 14.69 -4.11
N ILE A 113 -3.29 14.25 -4.91
CA ILE A 113 -2.88 12.85 -5.02
C ILE A 113 -1.83 12.59 -3.95
N GLN A 114 -2.00 11.52 -3.18
CA GLN A 114 -1.00 11.01 -2.24
C GLN A 114 -0.47 9.68 -2.76
N VAL A 115 0.85 9.58 -2.86
CA VAL A 115 1.56 8.32 -3.07
C VAL A 115 2.10 7.87 -1.72
N VAL A 116 1.83 6.61 -1.40
CA VAL A 116 2.30 5.97 -0.16
C VAL A 116 3.17 4.80 -0.53
N THR A 117 4.34 4.71 0.09
CA THR A 117 5.19 3.53 0.04
C THR A 117 5.43 2.96 1.42
N ASN A 118 5.88 1.71 1.51
CA ASN A 118 6.44 1.21 2.78
C ASN A 118 7.83 1.82 3.01
N GLY A 119 8.14 2.09 4.27
CA GLY A 119 9.52 2.30 4.70
C GLY A 119 10.27 0.97 4.82
N ASP A 120 11.59 1.06 4.92
CA ASP A 120 12.48 -0.04 5.29
C ASP A 120 13.25 0.38 6.56
N PRO A 121 13.18 -0.38 7.67
CA PRO A 121 12.55 -1.70 7.81
C PRO A 121 11.04 -1.65 8.13
N SER A 122 10.49 -0.48 8.48
CA SER A 122 9.08 -0.35 8.86
C SER A 122 8.56 1.07 8.63
N GLY A 123 7.25 1.24 8.78
CA GLY A 123 6.58 2.52 8.55
C GLY A 123 6.24 2.75 7.09
N GLY A 124 6.00 4.01 6.75
CA GLY A 124 5.54 4.41 5.43
C GLY A 124 6.06 5.79 5.08
N LEU A 125 6.24 6.01 3.80
CA LEU A 125 6.74 7.26 3.24
C LEU A 125 5.66 7.87 2.37
N TYR A 126 5.57 9.19 2.39
CA TYR A 126 4.46 9.93 1.83
C TYR A 126 4.92 11.09 0.98
N GLN A 127 4.35 11.21 -0.21
CA GLN A 127 4.46 12.41 -1.03
C GLN A 127 3.11 12.75 -1.65
N CYS A 128 2.92 14.04 -1.89
CA CYS A 128 1.69 14.56 -2.45
C CYS A 128 1.95 15.42 -3.68
N GLY A 129 1.07 15.32 -4.67
CA GLY A 129 1.00 16.21 -5.82
C GLY A 129 -0.36 16.89 -5.86
N ASP A 130 -0.37 18.22 -5.90
CA ASP A 130 -1.61 19.00 -5.98
C ASP A 130 -2.06 19.15 -7.43
N ILE A 131 -3.30 18.79 -7.69
CA ILE A 131 -3.86 18.76 -9.04
C ILE A 131 -5.11 19.61 -9.18
N THR A 132 -5.40 19.99 -10.42
CA THR A 132 -6.70 20.51 -10.85
C THR A 132 -7.20 19.63 -11.97
N PHE A 133 -8.41 19.09 -11.84
CA PHE A 133 -9.00 18.25 -12.88
C PHE A 133 -9.29 19.06 -14.15
N VAL A 134 -9.01 18.48 -15.30
CA VAL A 134 -9.29 19.10 -16.61
C VAL A 134 -10.00 18.12 -17.56
N ASN A 135 -10.73 18.66 -18.54
CA ASN A 135 -11.35 17.85 -19.60
C ASN A 135 -10.35 17.45 -20.70
N THR A 136 -9.28 18.22 -20.85
CA THR A 136 -8.26 17.99 -21.86
C THR A 136 -7.47 16.74 -21.51
N THR A 137 -7.32 15.81 -22.44
CA THR A 137 -6.45 14.65 -22.29
C THR A 137 -4.98 15.06 -22.49
N LEU A 138 -4.04 14.36 -21.86
CA LEU A 138 -2.62 14.52 -22.22
C LEU A 138 -2.41 14.16 -23.69
N SER A 139 -1.54 14.91 -24.38
CA SER A 139 -1.06 14.46 -25.68
C SER A 139 -0.21 13.19 -25.50
N GLN A 140 -0.03 12.41 -26.56
CA GLN A 140 0.81 11.22 -26.48
C GLN A 140 2.26 11.57 -26.08
N ASN A 141 2.75 12.72 -26.52
CA ASN A 141 4.09 13.18 -26.17
C ASN A 141 4.18 13.53 -24.68
N ASP A 142 3.22 14.30 -24.16
CA ASP A 142 3.20 14.65 -22.72
C ASP A 142 3.05 13.41 -21.84
N TYR A 143 2.22 12.45 -22.27
CA TYR A 143 2.11 11.16 -21.58
C TYR A 143 3.46 10.43 -21.54
N ASN A 144 4.16 10.34 -22.67
CA ASN A 144 5.46 9.66 -22.76
C ASN A 144 6.56 10.40 -21.96
N ASP A 145 6.50 11.73 -21.88
CA ASP A 145 7.44 12.51 -21.11
C ASP A 145 7.29 12.30 -19.60
N HIS A 146 6.06 12.00 -19.16
CA HIS A 146 5.70 11.72 -17.76
C HIS A 146 5.44 10.24 -17.47
N CYS A 147 5.88 9.34 -18.34
CA CYS A 147 5.72 7.91 -18.13
C CYS A 147 6.90 7.12 -18.69
N LYS A 148 7.97 7.05 -17.88
CA LYS A 148 9.24 6.39 -18.19
C LYS A 148 9.52 5.31 -17.17
N ASN A 149 10.11 4.22 -17.65
CA ASN A 149 10.56 3.11 -16.82
C ASN A 149 12.04 2.86 -17.10
N ASN A 150 12.83 2.79 -16.03
CA ASN A 150 14.21 2.34 -16.12
C ASN A 150 14.29 0.85 -16.44
N THR A 151 15.41 0.44 -17.06
CA THR A 151 15.71 -0.98 -17.29
C THR A 151 15.76 -1.73 -15.96
N GLY A 152 15.07 -2.87 -15.88
CA GLY A 152 15.06 -3.72 -14.68
C GLY A 152 13.97 -3.35 -13.67
N VAL A 153 13.22 -2.27 -13.90
CA VAL A 153 12.03 -1.95 -13.11
C VAL A 153 10.86 -2.84 -13.54
N ARG A 154 10.17 -3.45 -12.58
CA ARG A 154 8.98 -4.27 -12.84
C ARG A 154 8.00 -4.27 -11.68
N VAL A 155 6.72 -4.48 -12.02
CA VAL A 155 5.67 -4.78 -11.05
C VAL A 155 5.61 -6.29 -10.84
N THR A 156 5.72 -6.75 -9.60
CA THR A 156 5.72 -8.18 -9.25
C THR A 156 4.41 -8.66 -8.65
N ALA A 157 3.60 -7.76 -8.09
CA ALA A 157 2.25 -8.06 -7.63
C ALA A 157 1.36 -6.81 -7.75
N GLN A 158 0.08 -6.99 -8.01
CA GLN A 158 -0.91 -5.90 -8.13
C GLN A 158 -2.18 -6.23 -7.36
N ASN A 159 -2.99 -5.21 -7.07
CA ASN A 159 -4.28 -5.34 -6.39
C ASN A 159 -4.17 -6.05 -5.03
N GLN A 160 -3.05 -5.82 -4.34
CA GLN A 160 -2.83 -6.35 -3.01
C GLN A 160 -3.76 -5.63 -2.01
N GLN A 161 -4.25 -6.38 -1.04
CA GLN A 161 -5.02 -5.83 0.07
C GLN A 161 -4.10 -5.15 1.08
N GLY A 162 -4.62 -4.14 1.76
CA GLY A 162 -3.91 -3.41 2.80
C GLY A 162 -3.30 -2.08 2.33
N ASN A 163 -2.48 -1.49 3.20
CA ASN A 163 -1.76 -0.25 2.96
C ASN A 163 -0.25 -0.53 3.00
N PRO A 164 0.56 0.05 2.10
CA PRO A 164 2.02 -0.07 2.14
C PRO A 164 2.65 0.20 3.52
N ASN A 165 2.15 1.20 4.25
CA ASN A 165 2.62 1.53 5.61
C ASN A 165 2.22 0.48 6.68
N GLY A 166 1.37 -0.49 6.33
CA GLY A 166 1.02 -1.58 7.23
C GLY A 166 2.20 -2.54 7.43
N THR A 167 2.50 -2.84 8.70
CA THR A 167 3.25 -4.04 9.05
C THR A 167 2.33 -5.23 8.79
N SER A 168 2.75 -6.16 7.94
CA SER A 168 2.02 -7.43 7.77
C SER A 168 2.19 -8.26 9.05
N SER A 169 1.26 -8.13 10.00
CA SER A 169 1.10 -9.08 11.10
C SER A 169 0.13 -10.19 10.66
N GLY A 170 0.63 -11.11 9.84
CA GLY A 170 -0.08 -12.34 9.48
C GLY A 170 0.91 -13.48 9.23
N PRO A 171 0.76 -14.66 9.86
CA PRO A 171 1.64 -15.79 9.58
C PRO A 171 1.46 -16.25 8.13
N PRO A 172 2.48 -16.87 7.51
CA PRO A 172 2.32 -17.48 6.20
C PRO A 172 1.31 -18.63 6.32
N SER A 173 0.17 -18.51 5.63
CA SER A 173 -0.74 -19.63 5.41
C SER A 173 -0.05 -20.64 4.50
N SER A 174 0.67 -21.59 5.08
CA SER A 174 1.12 -22.79 4.39
C SER A 174 -0.09 -23.64 4.02
N GLY A 175 -0.45 -23.63 2.74
CA GLY A 175 -1.41 -24.56 2.18
C GLY A 175 -0.85 -25.98 2.12
N GLY A 176 -1.68 -26.95 2.47
CA GLY A 176 -1.59 -28.32 1.97
C GLY A 176 -1.44 -29.41 3.02
N SER A 177 -2.53 -30.13 3.29
CA SER A 177 -2.55 -31.60 3.30
C SER A 177 -3.98 -32.10 3.18
N SER A 178 -4.25 -32.79 2.07
CA SER A 178 -5.47 -33.54 1.77
C SER A 178 -5.68 -34.70 2.76
N PRO A 179 -6.92 -35.03 3.17
CA PRO A 179 -7.19 -36.31 3.81
C PRO A 179 -7.48 -37.38 2.74
N THR A 180 -6.77 -38.50 2.81
CA THR A 180 -7.13 -39.75 2.10
C THR A 180 -8.30 -40.44 2.81
N PRO A 181 -9.17 -41.18 2.08
CA PRO A 181 -10.34 -41.82 2.69
C PRO A 181 -10.01 -43.23 3.17
N ALA A 182 -10.59 -43.64 4.30
CA ALA A 182 -10.71 -45.04 4.68
C ALA A 182 -12.14 -45.31 5.19
N ASN A 183 -12.89 -46.06 4.39
CA ASN A 183 -14.20 -46.60 4.72
C ASN A 183 -14.03 -47.97 5.40
N ALA A 184 -14.72 -48.21 6.53
CA ALA A 184 -15.34 -49.46 6.99
C ALA A 184 -15.71 -49.27 8.48
N ALA A 185 -16.99 -49.07 8.81
CA ALA A 185 -17.96 -50.11 9.24
C ALA A 185 -17.68 -50.60 10.69
N THR A 186 -18.60 -50.78 11.65
CA THR A 186 -20.05 -50.62 11.84
C THR A 186 -20.30 -51.08 13.29
N HIS A 187 -21.19 -50.39 14.05
CA HIS A 187 -21.96 -50.89 15.22
C HIS A 187 -21.18 -51.30 16.50
N ALA A 188 -21.69 -51.27 17.73
CA ALA A 188 -22.77 -50.58 18.45
C ALA A 188 -22.63 -50.98 19.95
N THR A 189 -23.17 -50.14 20.84
CA THR A 189 -23.77 -50.44 22.17
C THR A 189 -22.94 -50.80 23.43
N ALA A 190 -23.21 -50.00 24.49
CA ALA A 190 -23.50 -50.34 25.91
C ALA A 190 -22.34 -50.85 26.81
N ALA A 191 -22.25 -50.63 28.14
CA ALA A 191 -22.98 -49.84 29.15
C ALA A 191 -22.19 -49.91 30.51
N SER A 192 -22.39 -48.92 31.39
CA SER A 192 -22.36 -48.92 32.88
C SER A 192 -21.05 -49.34 33.61
N TRP A 193 -20.65 -48.79 34.77
CA TRP A 193 -21.37 -48.65 36.05
C TRP A 193 -20.74 -47.63 37.04
N LEU A 194 -21.62 -46.96 37.83
CA LEU A 194 -21.62 -46.65 39.30
C LEU A 194 -20.39 -45.97 39.95
N LEU A 195 -20.53 -44.75 40.52
CA LEU A 195 -20.95 -44.41 41.91
C LEU A 195 -20.02 -44.91 43.04
N GLY A 196 -19.49 -43.98 43.85
CA GLY A 196 -18.97 -44.32 45.18
C GLY A 196 -18.09 -43.24 45.84
N ALA A 197 -18.66 -42.48 46.77
CA ALA A 197 -17.98 -41.53 47.65
C ALA A 197 -17.48 -42.21 48.95
N ALA A 198 -16.33 -41.77 49.47
CA ALA A 198 -15.87 -41.73 50.88
C ALA A 198 -14.34 -41.48 50.84
N GLY A 199 -13.69 -40.61 51.63
CA GLY A 199 -14.03 -40.11 52.94
C GLY A 199 -13.07 -40.67 54.00
N VAL A 200 -11.98 -39.93 54.26
CA VAL A 200 -11.16 -39.86 55.50
C VAL A 200 -10.21 -41.03 55.84
N VAL A 201 -8.92 -40.71 56.06
CA VAL A 201 -8.14 -40.83 57.32
C VAL A 201 -6.66 -40.59 56.99
N GLY A 202 -6.06 -39.59 57.65
CA GLY A 202 -4.61 -39.37 57.64
C GLY A 202 -3.91 -40.04 58.82
N LEU A 203 -2.58 -40.18 58.74
CA LEU A 203 -1.63 -39.80 59.80
C LEU A 203 -0.18 -40.10 59.39
N ALA A 204 0.65 -39.10 59.70
CA ALA A 204 2.11 -38.98 59.82
C ALA A 204 2.98 -40.24 59.97
N PHE A 205 4.22 -40.14 59.48
CA PHE A 205 5.54 -40.43 60.12
C PHE A 205 6.60 -40.04 59.05
N LEU A 206 7.75 -39.41 59.28
CA LEU A 206 8.49 -38.88 60.43
C LEU A 206 9.43 -37.80 59.86
#